data_AF-A0A2G9QA58-F1
#
_entry.id   AF-A0A2G9QA58-F1
#
_cell.length_a   1.000
_cell.length_b   1.000
_cell.length_c   1.000
_cell.angle_alpha   90.00
_cell.angle_beta   90.00
_cell.angle_gamma   90.00
#
_symmetry.space_group_name_H-M   'P 1'
#
loop_
_entity.id
_entity.type
_entity.pdbx_description
1 polymer ?
#
loop_
_entity_poly.entity_id
_entity_poly.type
_entity_poly.pdbx_seq_one_letter_code
_entity_poly.pdbx_strand_id
1 'polypeptide(L)'
;MRMIWNAQKIFHINTRMPTDLHPIKVVDGLKDLSKKLVIVNGDDPLSRQAQENATLLFNIHLRSTLCSRRMIEEFRLSGEAYDWLLGEIESKFNQAIAHPGEMVGALAAQSLGEPATQMTLNTFHYAGVSAKNVTLGVPRLKELINISKKPKTPSLTVFLLGQSARDAERAKDILCRLEHTTLRKVTANTAIYYDPNPQNTVVSEDQEWVNIYYEMPDFDVTRISPWLLRVELDRKHMTDRKLTMEQIAEKINAGFGDDLNCIFNDDNAEKLVLRIRIMNSEENKMQE
;
A
#
# COMPACT_ATOMS: atom_id res chain seq x y z
N MET A 1 25.49 -4.25 26.16
CA MET A 1 26.35 -3.08 26.48
C MET A 1 26.51 -2.81 27.98
N ARG A 2 25.43 -2.60 28.75
CA ARG A 2 25.55 -2.26 30.19
C ARG A 2 26.35 -3.28 31.02
N MET A 3 26.19 -4.58 30.73
CA MET A 3 26.93 -5.65 31.44
C MET A 3 28.44 -5.60 31.18
N ILE A 4 28.86 -5.28 29.94
CA ILE A 4 30.27 -5.11 29.57
C ILE A 4 30.87 -3.91 30.32
N TRP A 5 30.13 -2.80 30.38
CA TRP A 5 30.55 -1.63 31.13
C TRP A 5 30.65 -1.89 32.64
N ASN A 6 29.73 -2.67 33.20
CA ASN A 6 29.82 -3.13 34.59
C ASN A 6 31.08 -3.98 34.81
N ALA A 7 31.40 -4.90 33.89
CA ALA A 7 32.63 -5.69 33.97
C ALA A 7 33.87 -4.78 33.98
N GLN A 8 33.94 -3.79 33.09
CA GLN A 8 35.04 -2.81 33.06
C GLN A 8 35.22 -2.07 34.39
N LYS A 9 34.11 -1.74 35.06
CA LYS A 9 34.15 -1.06 36.37
C LYS A 9 34.58 -1.98 37.50
N ILE A 10 34.04 -3.20 37.56
CA ILE A 10 34.32 -4.18 38.62
C ILE A 10 35.80 -4.58 38.61
N PHE A 11 36.35 -4.83 37.43
CA PHE A 11 37.74 -5.25 37.24
C PHE A 11 38.70 -4.09 37.00
N HIS A 12 38.24 -2.84 37.16
CA HIS A 12 39.04 -1.61 36.96
C HIS A 12 39.86 -1.61 35.66
N ILE A 13 39.24 -2.01 34.56
CA ILE A 13 39.92 -2.21 33.27
C ILE A 13 40.41 -0.88 32.70
N ASN A 14 41.71 -0.80 32.44
CA ASN A 14 42.32 0.34 31.78
C ASN A 14 42.36 0.11 30.26
N THR A 15 41.52 0.84 29.52
CA THR A 15 41.44 0.75 28.05
C THR A 15 42.65 1.29 27.31
N ARG A 16 43.71 1.75 27.99
CA ARG A 16 44.97 2.15 27.35
C ARG A 16 46.01 1.02 27.34
N MET A 17 45.87 0.06 28.25
CA MET A 17 46.79 -1.08 28.37
C MET A 17 46.42 -2.21 27.39
N PRO A 18 47.37 -3.07 27.01
CA PRO A 18 47.07 -4.30 26.30
C PRO A 18 46.29 -5.26 27.21
N THR A 19 45.42 -6.09 26.60
CA THR A 19 44.67 -7.14 27.31
C THR A 19 45.40 -8.48 27.26
N ASP A 20 45.20 -9.31 28.27
CA ASP A 20 45.62 -10.71 28.37
C ASP A 20 44.62 -11.70 27.72
N LEU A 21 43.49 -11.21 27.21
CA LEU A 21 42.42 -12.03 26.65
C LEU A 21 42.82 -12.62 25.28
N HIS A 22 42.89 -13.95 25.21
CA HIS A 22 43.21 -14.66 23.98
C HIS A 22 42.00 -14.70 23.01
N PRO A 23 42.17 -14.40 21.70
CA PRO A 23 41.06 -14.39 20.74
C PRO A 23 40.29 -15.71 20.63
N ILE A 24 40.97 -16.85 20.76
CA ILE A 24 40.35 -18.19 20.71
C ILE A 24 39.42 -18.40 21.91
N LYS A 25 39.81 -17.92 23.10
CA LYS A 25 38.99 -18.01 24.31
C LYS A 25 37.64 -17.30 24.12
N VAL A 26 37.63 -16.19 23.37
CA VAL A 26 36.39 -15.47 23.04
C VAL A 26 35.49 -16.29 22.12
N VAL A 27 36.05 -16.96 21.12
CA VAL A 27 35.28 -17.77 20.17
C VAL A 27 34.69 -19.00 20.85
N ASP A 28 35.48 -19.72 21.63
CA ASP A 28 35.04 -20.94 22.30
C ASP A 28 34.08 -20.62 23.46
N GLY A 29 34.35 -19.57 24.23
CA GLY A 29 33.45 -19.09 25.27
C GLY A 29 32.06 -18.71 24.74
N LEU A 30 31.99 -18.09 23.57
CA LEU A 30 30.71 -17.80 22.90
C LEU A 30 29.99 -19.06 22.41
N LYS A 31 30.71 -20.03 21.85
CA LYS A 31 30.12 -21.30 21.40
C LYS A 31 29.53 -22.07 22.58
N ASP A 32 30.25 -22.10 23.69
CA ASP A 32 29.82 -22.81 24.89
C ASP A 32 28.68 -22.08 25.59
N LEU A 33 28.72 -20.75 25.67
CA LEU A 33 27.58 -19.96 26.13
C LEU A 33 26.33 -20.24 25.27
N SER A 34 26.47 -20.24 23.94
CA SER A 34 25.34 -20.51 23.03
C SER A 34 24.69 -21.88 23.28
N LYS A 35 25.46 -22.91 23.65
CA LYS A 35 24.93 -24.24 24.02
C LYS A 35 24.19 -24.24 25.36
N LYS A 36 24.60 -23.40 26.31
CA LYS A 36 23.98 -23.31 27.64
C LYS A 36 22.66 -22.54 27.66
N LEU A 37 22.45 -21.65 26.70
CA LEU A 37 21.25 -20.81 26.59
C LEU A 37 20.06 -21.60 26.00
N VAL A 38 19.62 -22.65 26.70
CA VAL A 38 18.54 -23.54 26.26
C VAL A 38 17.16 -23.01 26.68
N ILE A 39 16.20 -23.01 25.76
CA ILE A 39 14.78 -22.66 26.01
C ILE A 39 13.83 -23.77 25.57
N VAL A 40 14.14 -24.46 24.47
CA VAL A 40 13.46 -25.68 24.03
C VAL A 40 14.31 -26.86 24.47
N ASN A 41 13.80 -27.64 25.42
CA ASN A 41 14.46 -28.84 25.89
C ASN A 41 14.24 -29.99 24.89
N GLY A 42 15.31 -30.71 24.56
CA GLY A 42 15.26 -31.92 23.73
C GLY A 42 16.50 -32.07 22.85
N ASP A 43 17.00 -33.30 22.74
CA ASP A 43 18.16 -33.65 21.90
C ASP A 43 17.77 -34.13 20.50
N ASP A 44 16.48 -34.36 20.28
CA ASP A 44 15.97 -34.77 18.97
C ASP A 44 16.22 -33.68 17.91
N PRO A 45 16.34 -34.07 16.63
CA PRO A 45 16.64 -33.12 15.56
C PRO A 45 15.65 -31.94 15.46
N LEU A 46 14.38 -32.15 15.82
CA LEU A 46 13.34 -31.14 15.74
C LEU A 46 13.49 -30.11 16.86
N SER A 47 13.69 -30.56 18.11
CA SER A 47 13.94 -29.69 19.26
C SER A 47 15.19 -28.84 19.08
N ARG A 48 16.27 -29.42 18.52
CA ARG A 48 17.49 -28.66 18.21
C ARG A 48 17.26 -27.55 17.19
N GLN A 49 16.46 -27.82 16.15
CA GLN A 49 16.10 -26.81 15.16
C GLN A 49 15.21 -25.70 15.76
N ALA A 50 14.26 -26.07 16.62
CA ALA A 50 13.40 -25.12 17.31
C ALA A 50 14.21 -24.22 18.26
N GLN A 51 15.17 -24.79 19.00
CA GLN A 51 16.09 -24.08 19.88
C GLN A 51 16.95 -23.07 19.13
N GLU A 52 17.51 -23.48 17.98
CA GLU A 52 18.32 -22.59 17.13
C GLU A 52 17.52 -21.38 16.66
N ASN A 53 16.30 -21.61 16.15
CA ASN A 53 15.43 -20.54 15.65
C ASN A 53 14.98 -19.60 16.77
N ALA A 54 14.60 -20.14 17.93
CA ALA A 54 14.06 -19.34 19.03
C ALA A 54 15.13 -18.45 19.69
N THR A 55 16.41 -18.83 19.62
CA THR A 55 17.54 -18.04 20.12
C THR A 55 18.34 -17.34 19.03
N LEU A 56 17.92 -17.41 17.76
CA LEU A 56 18.70 -16.94 16.61
C LEU A 56 19.11 -15.47 16.72
N LEU A 57 18.14 -14.57 16.94
CA LEU A 57 18.40 -13.14 17.05
C LEU A 57 19.33 -12.82 18.23
N PHE A 58 19.14 -13.49 19.36
CA PHE A 58 19.97 -13.33 20.53
C PHE A 58 21.41 -13.80 20.28
N ASN A 59 21.59 -14.95 19.65
CA ASN A 59 22.90 -15.47 19.26
C ASN A 59 23.61 -14.55 18.24
N ILE A 60 22.88 -13.96 17.28
CA ILE A 60 23.45 -12.95 16.36
C ILE A 60 23.91 -11.72 17.15
N HIS A 61 23.11 -11.24 18.10
CA HIS A 61 23.46 -10.11 18.95
C HIS A 61 24.68 -10.39 19.84
N LEU A 62 24.75 -11.57 20.45
CA LEU A 62 25.90 -12.01 21.26
C LEU A 62 27.17 -12.08 20.40
N ARG A 63 27.13 -12.74 19.24
CA ARG A 63 28.29 -12.89 18.36
C ARG A 63 28.77 -11.56 17.80
N SER A 64 27.86 -10.65 17.42
CA SER A 64 28.22 -9.32 16.91
C SER A 64 28.77 -8.40 18.00
N THR A 65 28.32 -8.55 19.25
CA THR A 65 28.75 -7.69 20.36
C THR A 65 30.03 -8.20 21.01
N LEU A 66 30.14 -9.51 21.23
CA LEU A 66 31.25 -10.17 21.92
C LEU A 66 32.30 -10.75 20.95
N CYS A 67 32.43 -10.21 19.73
CA CYS A 67 33.43 -10.70 18.80
C CYS A 67 34.86 -10.38 19.28
N SER A 68 35.82 -11.23 18.93
CA SER A 68 37.20 -11.17 19.45
C SER A 68 37.83 -9.79 19.27
N ARG A 69 37.62 -9.16 18.11
CA ARG A 69 38.12 -7.81 17.84
C ARG A 69 37.56 -6.78 18.82
N ARG A 70 36.24 -6.77 19.06
CA ARG A 70 35.62 -5.80 19.96
C ARG A 70 36.03 -6.03 21.41
N MET A 71 36.07 -7.29 21.85
CA MET A 71 36.48 -7.63 23.21
C MET A 71 37.93 -7.19 23.50
N ILE A 72 38.82 -7.29 22.51
CA ILE A 72 40.26 -7.01 22.65
C ILE A 72 40.61 -5.56 22.36
N GLU A 73 40.06 -4.93 21.32
CA GLU A 73 40.47 -3.57 20.90
C GLU A 73 39.60 -2.48 21.53
N GLU A 74 38.27 -2.65 21.52
CA GLU A 74 37.29 -1.64 21.94
C GLU A 74 37.05 -1.70 23.45
N PHE A 75 36.67 -2.87 23.95
CA PHE A 75 36.33 -3.05 25.36
C PHE A 75 37.54 -3.43 26.22
N ARG A 76 38.59 -3.99 25.60
CA ARG A 76 39.85 -4.41 26.24
C ARG A 76 39.63 -5.21 27.53
N LEU A 77 38.66 -6.12 27.51
CA LEU A 77 38.36 -6.95 28.68
C LEU A 77 39.53 -7.89 28.97
N SER A 78 39.81 -8.12 30.26
CA SER A 78 40.76 -9.16 30.67
C SER A 78 40.16 -10.56 30.58
N GLY A 79 41.01 -11.59 30.67
CA GLY A 79 40.59 -12.99 30.72
C GLY A 79 39.56 -13.28 31.82
N GLU A 80 39.76 -12.72 33.01
CA GLU A 80 38.87 -12.87 34.17
C GLU A 80 37.55 -12.09 33.99
N ALA A 81 37.63 -10.85 33.49
CA ALA A 81 36.46 -10.02 33.25
C ALA A 81 35.54 -10.63 32.17
N TYR A 82 36.12 -11.30 31.19
CA TYR A 82 35.37 -12.02 30.15
C TYR A 82 34.64 -13.25 30.72
N ASP A 83 35.30 -14.06 31.56
CA ASP A 83 34.66 -15.23 32.19
C ASP A 83 33.51 -14.82 33.11
N TRP A 84 33.72 -13.74 33.89
CA TRP A 84 32.66 -13.14 34.70
C TRP A 84 31.48 -12.67 33.85
N LEU A 85 31.75 -12.03 32.71
CA LEU A 85 30.72 -11.54 31.79
C LEU A 85 29.89 -12.70 31.21
N LEU A 86 30.50 -13.81 30.81
CA LEU A 86 29.78 -14.98 30.30
C LEU A 86 28.85 -15.58 31.37
N GLY A 87 29.34 -15.72 32.61
CA GLY A 87 28.53 -16.21 33.72
C GLY A 87 27.36 -15.29 34.07
N GLU A 88 27.58 -13.97 34.06
CA GLU A 88 26.52 -13.00 34.32
C GLU A 88 25.46 -13.01 33.19
N ILE A 89 25.86 -13.19 31.92
CA ILE A 89 24.92 -13.34 30.79
C ILE A 89 24.06 -14.59 30.98
N GLU A 90 24.67 -15.73 31.30
CA GLU A 90 23.95 -16.98 31.56
C GLU A 90 22.92 -16.83 32.70
N SER A 91 23.35 -16.25 33.83
CA SER A 91 22.49 -15.99 34.99
C SER A 91 21.31 -15.06 34.65
N LYS A 92 21.59 -13.94 33.96
CA LYS A 92 20.55 -12.97 33.57
C LYS A 92 19.61 -13.52 32.52
N PHE A 93 20.10 -14.36 31.62
CA PHE A 93 19.26 -15.03 30.64
C PHE A 93 18.27 -15.98 31.32
N ASN A 94 18.75 -16.83 32.23
CA ASN A 94 17.90 -17.76 32.95
C ASN A 94 16.84 -17.05 33.82
N GLN A 95 17.19 -15.90 34.41
CA GLN A 95 16.24 -15.04 35.14
C GLN A 95 15.18 -14.41 34.23
N ALA A 96 15.48 -14.21 32.95
CA ALA A 96 14.57 -13.59 31.98
C ALA A 96 13.61 -14.59 31.33
N ILE A 97 13.74 -15.89 31.61
CA ILE A 97 12.82 -16.91 31.13
C ILE A 97 11.45 -16.69 31.79
N ALA A 98 10.39 -16.63 30.98
CA ALA A 98 9.04 -16.48 31.47
C ALA A 98 8.64 -17.68 32.36
N HIS A 99 8.03 -17.39 33.51
CA HIS A 99 7.66 -18.45 34.45
C HIS A 99 6.50 -19.30 33.89
N PRO A 100 6.59 -20.64 33.95
CA PRO A 100 5.50 -21.50 33.55
C PRO A 100 4.29 -21.31 34.47
N GLY A 101 3.08 -21.32 33.90
CA GLY A 101 1.83 -21.15 34.65
C GLY A 101 1.35 -19.70 34.81
N GLU A 102 2.04 -18.72 34.22
CA GLU A 102 1.59 -17.34 34.21
C GLU A 102 0.32 -17.14 33.37
N MET A 103 -0.63 -16.35 33.89
CA MET A 103 -1.93 -16.08 33.24
C MET A 103 -1.80 -15.04 32.11
N VAL A 104 -1.09 -15.41 31.05
CA VAL A 104 -0.74 -14.53 29.91
C VAL A 104 -1.96 -13.89 29.23
N GLY A 105 -3.11 -14.57 29.21
CA GLY A 105 -4.32 -14.04 28.59
C GLY A 105 -4.85 -12.78 29.27
N ALA A 106 -4.90 -12.77 30.61
CA ALA A 106 -5.35 -11.61 31.38
C ALA A 106 -4.36 -10.45 31.28
N LEU A 107 -3.06 -10.76 31.38
CA LEU A 107 -1.99 -9.77 31.24
C LEU A 107 -2.02 -9.11 29.86
N ALA A 108 -2.09 -9.91 28.79
CA ALA A 108 -2.15 -9.40 27.41
C ALA A 108 -3.39 -8.53 27.17
N ALA A 109 -4.55 -8.93 27.70
CA ALA A 109 -5.78 -8.13 27.58
C ALA A 109 -5.65 -6.76 28.26
N GLN A 110 -5.06 -6.71 29.46
CA GLN A 110 -4.80 -5.45 30.16
C GLN A 110 -3.77 -4.58 29.42
N SER A 111 -2.67 -5.19 28.95
CA SER A 111 -1.63 -4.49 28.19
C SER A 111 -2.12 -3.86 26.89
N LEU A 112 -3.17 -4.42 26.27
CA LEU A 112 -3.83 -3.81 25.12
C LEU A 112 -4.89 -2.76 25.53
N GLY A 113 -5.64 -3.03 26.60
CA GLY A 113 -6.74 -2.18 27.06
C GLY A 113 -6.29 -0.82 27.63
N GLU A 114 -5.24 -0.81 28.45
CA GLU A 114 -4.71 0.42 29.05
C GLU A 114 -4.29 1.47 27.98
N PRO A 115 -3.40 1.17 27.01
CA PRO A 115 -3.03 2.15 25.99
C PRO A 115 -4.20 2.53 25.08
N ALA A 116 -5.17 1.64 24.87
CA ALA A 116 -6.36 1.96 24.09
C ALA A 116 -7.16 3.13 24.69
N THR A 117 -7.21 3.25 26.02
CA THR A 117 -7.84 4.39 26.70
C THR A 117 -7.08 5.69 26.45
N GLN A 118 -5.74 5.64 26.43
CA GLN A 118 -4.88 6.80 26.18
C GLN A 118 -4.97 7.28 24.73
N MET A 119 -5.14 6.36 23.77
CA MET A 119 -5.23 6.67 22.34
C MET A 119 -6.56 7.32 21.91
N THR A 120 -7.51 7.53 22.82
CA THR A 120 -8.84 8.09 22.49
C THR A 120 -8.83 9.57 22.11
N LEU A 121 -7.96 10.38 22.70
CA LEU A 121 -8.10 11.85 22.66
C LEU A 121 -7.21 12.60 21.66
N ASN A 122 -6.20 11.95 21.05
CA ASN A 122 -5.18 12.64 20.24
C ASN A 122 -5.04 12.11 18.80
N THR A 123 -6.14 11.98 18.04
CA THR A 123 -6.10 11.39 16.69
C THR A 123 -6.33 12.36 15.52
N PHE A 124 -6.67 13.63 15.78
CA PHE A 124 -6.92 14.62 14.73
C PHE A 124 -5.70 15.44 14.29
N HIS A 125 -4.52 15.20 14.87
CA HIS A 125 -3.32 15.99 14.62
C HIS A 125 -2.13 15.16 14.13
N TYR A 126 -2.34 14.16 13.27
CA TYR A 126 -1.23 13.66 12.46
C TYR A 126 -0.94 14.69 11.35
N ALA A 127 -0.16 15.72 11.69
CA ALA A 127 0.27 16.74 10.76
C ALA A 127 1.19 16.10 9.69
N GLY A 128 0.89 16.32 8.41
CA GLY A 128 1.83 16.00 7.31
C GLY A 128 1.27 15.19 6.15
N VAL A 129 0.03 14.68 6.19
CA VAL A 129 -0.58 14.00 5.04
C VAL A 129 -2.01 14.49 4.83
N SER A 130 -2.19 15.33 3.82
CA SER A 130 -3.50 15.88 3.45
C SER A 130 -4.40 14.78 2.90
N ALA A 131 -5.61 14.65 3.45
CA ALA A 131 -6.76 13.90 2.91
C ALA A 131 -7.03 12.42 3.33
N LYS A 132 -6.33 11.82 4.31
CA LYS A 132 -6.75 10.52 4.86
C LYS A 132 -7.32 10.65 6.27
N ASN A 133 -8.63 10.88 6.35
CA ASN A 133 -9.42 10.66 7.57
C ASN A 133 -9.53 9.15 7.82
N VAL A 134 -8.44 8.49 8.21
CA VAL A 134 -8.51 7.09 8.66
C VAL A 134 -9.21 7.08 10.01
N THR A 135 -10.15 6.16 10.24
CA THR A 135 -10.66 5.93 11.59
C THR A 135 -9.49 5.55 12.49
N LEU A 136 -9.21 6.36 13.51
CA LEU A 136 -8.15 6.15 14.48
C LEU A 136 -8.75 6.02 15.88
N GLY A 137 -7.98 5.47 16.82
CA GLY A 137 -8.37 5.30 18.23
C GLY A 137 -9.43 4.20 18.44
N VAL A 138 -10.29 4.41 19.45
CA VAL A 138 -11.30 3.43 19.89
C VAL A 138 -12.27 2.99 18.80
N PRO A 139 -12.79 3.87 17.92
CA PRO A 139 -13.65 3.43 16.82
C PRO A 139 -13.00 2.37 15.93
N ARG A 140 -11.69 2.52 15.65
CA ARG A 140 -10.94 1.55 14.85
C ARG A 140 -10.66 0.27 15.61
N LEU A 141 -10.30 0.36 16.90
CA LEU A 141 -10.11 -0.81 17.75
C LEU A 141 -11.39 -1.66 17.81
N LYS A 142 -12.55 -1.03 18.00
CA LYS A 142 -13.86 -1.70 17.99
C LYS A 142 -14.14 -2.39 16.65
N GLU A 143 -13.79 -1.74 15.54
CA GLU A 143 -13.98 -2.28 14.19
C GLU A 143 -13.10 -3.52 13.94
N LEU A 144 -11.85 -3.51 14.43
CA LEU A 144 -10.89 -4.61 14.31
C LEU A 144 -11.27 -5.80 15.19
N ILE A 145 -11.63 -5.56 16.46
CA ILE A 145 -12.03 -6.64 17.39
C ILE A 145 -13.29 -7.36 16.90
N ASN A 146 -14.25 -6.62 16.35
CA ASN A 146 -15.50 -7.20 15.84
C ASN A 146 -15.39 -7.73 14.40
N ILE A 147 -14.23 -7.60 13.74
CA ILE A 147 -13.99 -8.04 12.37
C ILE A 147 -15.11 -7.54 11.44
N SER A 148 -15.32 -6.23 11.43
CA SER A 148 -16.44 -5.61 10.71
C SER A 148 -16.31 -5.77 9.19
N LYS A 149 -17.33 -6.32 8.52
CA LYS A 149 -17.30 -6.61 7.06
C LYS A 149 -17.18 -5.35 6.18
N LYS A 150 -17.72 -4.21 6.65
CA LYS A 150 -17.67 -2.93 5.94
C LYS A 150 -16.97 -1.90 6.83
N PRO A 151 -15.62 -1.78 6.76
CA PRO A 151 -14.88 -0.79 7.52
C PRO A 151 -15.33 0.62 7.14
N LYS A 152 -15.35 1.56 8.09
CA LYS A 152 -15.86 2.92 7.81
C LYS A 152 -15.00 3.67 6.78
N THR A 153 -13.69 3.48 6.83
CA THR A 153 -12.73 4.16 5.96
C THR A 153 -11.79 3.11 5.36
N PRO A 154 -12.23 2.35 4.33
CA PRO A 154 -11.36 1.40 3.65
C PRO A 154 -10.22 2.16 2.97
N SER A 155 -9.00 1.67 3.12
CA SER A 155 -7.83 2.26 2.47
C SER A 155 -6.91 1.16 1.98
N LEU A 156 -6.32 1.38 0.81
CA LEU A 156 -5.34 0.49 0.22
C LEU A 156 -4.09 1.29 -0.14
N THR A 157 -2.91 0.74 0.16
CA THR A 157 -1.62 1.30 -0.21
C THR A 157 -1.04 0.44 -1.34
N VAL A 158 -0.96 1.01 -2.55
CA VAL A 158 -0.36 0.35 -3.72
C VAL A 158 1.08 0.83 -3.84
N PHE A 159 2.04 -0.10 -3.85
CA PHE A 159 3.43 0.19 -4.15
C PHE A 159 3.69 0.03 -5.64
N LEU A 160 4.34 1.02 -6.25
CA LEU A 160 4.78 0.96 -7.64
C LEU A 160 6.19 0.36 -7.72
N LEU A 161 6.50 -0.29 -8.84
CA LEU A 161 7.81 -0.91 -9.09
C LEU A 161 8.50 -0.27 -10.30
N GLY A 162 9.80 -0.49 -10.43
CA GLY A 162 10.59 -0.06 -11.58
C GLY A 162 10.65 1.45 -11.74
N GLN A 163 10.54 1.93 -12.98
CA GLN A 163 10.60 3.36 -13.30
C GLN A 163 9.40 4.13 -12.74
N SER A 164 8.21 3.52 -12.71
CA SER A 164 6.99 4.15 -12.17
C SER A 164 7.07 4.45 -10.67
N ALA A 165 7.99 3.83 -9.93
CA ALA A 165 8.25 4.16 -8.53
C ALA A 165 9.04 5.46 -8.34
N ARG A 166 9.74 5.93 -9.38
CA ARG A 166 10.65 7.09 -9.34
C ARG A 166 10.21 8.24 -10.25
N ASP A 167 9.26 7.98 -11.14
CA ASP A 167 8.78 8.91 -12.15
C ASP A 167 7.31 9.26 -11.89
N ALA A 168 7.06 10.54 -11.60
CA ALA A 168 5.73 11.04 -11.27
C ALA A 168 4.75 10.93 -12.45
N GLU A 169 5.22 11.08 -13.68
CA GLU A 169 4.36 11.07 -14.88
C GLU A 169 3.85 9.66 -15.16
N ARG A 170 4.72 8.66 -14.99
CA ARG A 170 4.34 7.24 -15.08
C ARG A 170 3.50 6.78 -13.89
N ALA A 171 3.75 7.32 -12.70
CA ALA A 171 2.88 7.06 -11.55
C ALA A 171 1.45 7.60 -11.79
N LYS A 172 1.33 8.77 -12.43
CA LYS A 172 0.04 9.36 -12.82
C LYS A 172 -0.69 8.50 -13.85
N ASP A 173 0.03 7.88 -14.80
CA ASP A 173 -0.58 6.95 -15.76
C ASP A 173 -1.24 5.74 -15.06
N ILE A 174 -0.55 5.15 -14.08
CA ILE A 174 -1.10 4.04 -13.28
C ILE A 174 -2.29 4.52 -12.42
N LEU A 175 -2.21 5.74 -11.86
CA LEU A 175 -3.31 6.35 -11.12
C LEU A 175 -4.58 6.45 -11.99
N CYS A 176 -4.45 6.95 -13.22
CA CYS A 176 -5.59 7.11 -14.14
C CYS A 176 -6.25 5.77 -14.48
N ARG A 177 -5.45 4.69 -14.58
CA ARG A 177 -5.95 3.34 -14.85
C ARG A 177 -6.66 2.69 -13.64
N LEU A 178 -6.27 3.04 -12.42
CA LEU A 178 -6.85 2.50 -11.19
C LEU A 178 -8.05 3.31 -10.69
N GLU A 179 -8.08 4.61 -10.98
CA GLU A 179 -9.18 5.47 -10.54
C GLU A 179 -10.46 5.14 -11.32
N HIS A 180 -11.47 4.67 -10.60
CA HIS A 180 -12.80 4.47 -11.17
C HIS A 180 -13.41 5.80 -11.63
N THR A 181 -13.43 6.01 -12.94
CA THR A 181 -13.96 7.20 -13.58
C THR A 181 -15.24 6.83 -14.32
N THR A 182 -16.35 7.47 -13.97
CA THR A 182 -17.62 7.34 -14.69
C THR A 182 -17.78 8.46 -15.71
N LEU A 183 -18.56 8.25 -16.77
CA LEU A 183 -18.89 9.29 -17.76
C LEU A 183 -19.42 10.58 -17.09
N ARG A 184 -20.26 10.44 -16.05
CA ARG A 184 -20.75 11.57 -15.23
C ARG A 184 -19.65 12.52 -14.72
N LYS A 185 -18.46 12.02 -14.42
CA LYS A 185 -17.36 12.81 -13.84
C LYS A 185 -16.60 13.61 -14.91
N VAL A 186 -16.69 13.18 -16.17
CA VAL A 186 -16.07 13.86 -17.32
C VAL A 186 -17.07 14.69 -18.11
N THR A 187 -18.37 14.43 -17.97
CA THR A 187 -19.43 15.21 -18.61
C THR A 187 -19.67 16.53 -17.89
N ALA A 188 -19.61 17.63 -18.64
CA ALA A 188 -19.96 18.97 -18.18
C ALA A 188 -21.47 19.22 -18.29
N ASN A 189 -22.07 18.85 -19.43
CA ASN A 189 -23.49 19.09 -19.71
C ASN A 189 -24.09 17.99 -20.60
N THR A 190 -25.39 17.76 -20.47
CA THR A 190 -26.16 16.83 -21.31
C THR A 190 -27.47 17.48 -21.72
N ALA A 191 -27.75 17.51 -23.02
CA ALA A 191 -28.98 18.07 -23.56
C ALA A 191 -29.56 17.13 -24.64
N ILE A 192 -30.88 17.06 -24.71
CA ILE A 192 -31.60 16.29 -25.72
C ILE A 192 -32.19 17.27 -26.72
N TYR A 193 -31.95 17.04 -28.00
CA TYR A 193 -32.49 17.81 -29.10
C TYR A 193 -33.33 16.91 -30.00
N TYR A 194 -34.35 17.50 -30.60
CA TYR A 194 -35.05 16.90 -31.72
C TYR A 194 -34.41 17.40 -33.01
N ASP A 195 -33.73 16.50 -33.72
CA ASP A 195 -32.91 16.81 -34.90
C ASP A 195 -33.26 15.86 -36.06
N PRO A 196 -34.30 16.20 -36.85
CA PRO A 196 -34.91 15.32 -37.86
C PRO A 196 -33.97 14.92 -39.00
N ASN A 197 -33.04 15.80 -39.38
CA ASN A 197 -32.11 15.54 -40.46
C ASN A 197 -30.68 15.42 -39.90
N PRO A 198 -30.08 14.21 -39.87
CA PRO A 198 -28.72 14.02 -39.37
C PRO A 198 -27.65 14.87 -40.05
N GLN A 199 -27.83 15.20 -41.34
CA GLN A 199 -26.87 15.99 -42.13
C GLN A 199 -27.01 17.50 -41.90
N ASN A 200 -28.21 17.98 -41.59
CA ASN A 200 -28.49 19.39 -41.37
C ASN A 200 -29.02 19.60 -39.95
N THR A 201 -28.10 19.77 -39.01
CA THR A 201 -28.40 19.83 -37.58
C THR A 201 -29.02 21.16 -37.17
N VAL A 202 -29.95 21.11 -36.22
CA VAL A 202 -30.52 22.30 -35.57
C VAL A 202 -29.47 23.06 -34.74
N VAL A 203 -28.40 22.40 -34.32
CA VAL A 203 -27.30 22.97 -33.52
C VAL A 203 -26.26 23.61 -34.43
N SER A 204 -26.28 24.94 -34.55
CA SER A 204 -25.39 25.69 -35.44
C SER A 204 -23.90 25.50 -35.17
N GLU A 205 -23.51 25.36 -33.89
CA GLU A 205 -22.10 25.14 -33.51
C GLU A 205 -21.56 23.76 -33.92
N ASP A 206 -22.44 22.78 -34.17
CA ASP A 206 -22.03 21.43 -34.56
C ASP A 206 -22.10 21.19 -36.08
N GLN A 207 -22.64 22.13 -36.86
CA GLN A 207 -23.00 21.95 -38.26
C GLN A 207 -21.81 21.56 -39.15
N GLU A 208 -20.69 22.27 -39.02
CA GLU A 208 -19.53 22.11 -39.91
C GLU A 208 -18.94 20.71 -39.81
N TRP A 209 -18.70 20.21 -38.59
CA TRP A 209 -18.06 18.91 -38.39
C TRP A 209 -19.02 17.74 -38.60
N VAL A 210 -20.31 17.91 -38.31
CA VAL A 210 -21.34 16.89 -38.59
C VAL A 210 -21.51 16.69 -40.09
N ASN A 211 -21.52 17.78 -40.87
CA ASN A 211 -21.64 17.68 -42.33
C ASN A 211 -20.47 16.91 -42.93
N ILE A 212 -19.23 17.23 -42.52
CA ILE A 212 -18.02 16.51 -42.97
C ILE A 212 -18.09 15.02 -42.64
N TYR A 213 -18.59 14.66 -41.45
CA TYR A 213 -18.71 13.25 -41.05
C TYR A 213 -19.64 12.44 -41.97
N TYR A 214 -20.78 13.02 -42.36
CA TYR A 214 -21.78 12.37 -43.21
C TYR A 214 -21.57 12.57 -44.73
N GLU A 215 -20.56 13.34 -45.14
CA GLU A 215 -20.13 13.41 -46.55
C GLU A 215 -19.49 12.08 -47.02
N MET A 216 -19.05 11.23 -46.10
CA MET A 216 -18.56 9.88 -46.40
C MET A 216 -19.74 8.90 -46.58
N PRO A 217 -19.84 8.20 -47.73
CA PRO A 217 -21.03 7.43 -48.11
C PRO A 217 -21.23 6.08 -47.36
N ASP A 218 -20.48 5.83 -46.29
CA ASP A 218 -20.36 4.51 -45.66
C ASP A 218 -21.40 4.22 -44.57
N PHE A 219 -22.32 5.16 -44.27
CA PHE A 219 -23.30 5.00 -43.19
C PHE A 219 -24.75 5.23 -43.63
N ASP A 220 -25.62 4.25 -43.36
CA ASP A 220 -27.05 4.33 -43.66
C ASP A 220 -27.78 5.21 -42.63
N VAL A 221 -27.95 6.48 -42.98
CA VAL A 221 -28.66 7.49 -42.19
C VAL A 221 -30.15 7.21 -42.01
N THR A 222 -30.75 6.29 -42.76
CA THR A 222 -32.21 6.03 -42.71
C THR A 222 -32.65 5.25 -41.47
N ARG A 223 -31.69 4.60 -40.79
CA ARG A 223 -31.94 3.80 -39.59
C ARG A 223 -31.78 4.58 -38.29
N ILE A 224 -31.47 5.87 -38.35
CA ILE A 224 -31.14 6.67 -37.17
C ILE A 224 -32.38 7.37 -36.60
N SER A 225 -32.55 7.36 -35.28
CA SER A 225 -33.59 8.13 -34.59
C SER A 225 -33.44 9.65 -34.77
N PRO A 226 -34.55 10.40 -34.89
CA PRO A 226 -34.52 11.87 -34.93
C PRO A 226 -34.17 12.50 -33.58
N TRP A 227 -34.20 11.74 -32.48
CA TRP A 227 -33.80 12.22 -31.16
C TRP A 227 -32.27 12.13 -30.99
N LEU A 228 -31.68 13.26 -30.65
CA LEU A 228 -30.24 13.42 -30.42
C LEU A 228 -29.98 13.65 -28.94
N LEU A 229 -29.09 12.83 -28.36
CA LEU A 229 -28.46 13.14 -27.08
C LEU A 229 -27.10 13.79 -27.34
N ARG A 230 -26.95 15.05 -26.93
CA ARG A 230 -25.69 15.80 -27.00
C ARG A 230 -25.06 15.88 -25.62
N VAL A 231 -23.84 15.40 -25.51
CA VAL A 231 -23.04 15.37 -24.28
C VAL A 231 -21.82 16.26 -24.49
N GLU A 232 -21.69 17.28 -23.66
CA GLU A 232 -20.51 18.15 -23.62
C GLU A 232 -19.58 17.66 -22.51
N LEU A 233 -18.31 17.42 -22.84
CA LEU A 233 -17.30 16.94 -21.90
C LEU A 233 -16.41 18.08 -21.41
N ASP A 234 -15.99 17.99 -20.15
CA ASP A 234 -15.06 18.94 -19.54
C ASP A 234 -13.61 18.62 -19.97
N ARG A 235 -13.02 19.55 -20.73
CA ARG A 235 -11.64 19.47 -21.21
C ARG A 235 -10.62 19.32 -20.08
N LYS A 236 -10.86 19.92 -18.92
CA LYS A 236 -9.93 19.83 -17.79
C LYS A 236 -9.88 18.41 -17.25
N HIS A 237 -11.05 17.80 -17.02
CA HIS A 237 -11.14 16.42 -16.55
C HIS A 237 -10.65 15.40 -17.58
N MET A 238 -10.85 15.65 -18.88
CA MET A 238 -10.30 14.82 -19.95
C MET A 238 -8.76 14.83 -19.94
N THR A 239 -8.16 16.02 -19.84
CA THR A 239 -6.69 16.20 -19.82
C THR A 239 -6.05 15.60 -18.57
N ASP A 240 -6.65 15.83 -17.39
CA ASP A 240 -6.11 15.33 -16.12
C ASP A 240 -6.05 13.81 -16.06
N ARG A 241 -6.98 13.13 -16.76
CA ARG A 241 -7.14 11.67 -16.79
C ARG A 241 -6.55 11.01 -18.02
N LYS A 242 -5.95 11.79 -18.94
CA LYS A 242 -5.42 11.33 -20.24
C LYS A 242 -6.42 10.52 -21.05
N LEU A 243 -7.66 10.99 -21.12
CA LEU A 243 -8.74 10.37 -21.91
C LEU A 243 -8.83 11.04 -23.28
N THR A 244 -9.16 10.25 -24.31
CA THR A 244 -9.47 10.73 -25.67
C THR A 244 -10.93 10.47 -26.02
N MET A 245 -11.51 11.25 -26.93
CA MET A 245 -12.91 11.04 -27.36
C MET A 245 -13.11 9.66 -28.02
N GLU A 246 -12.10 9.19 -28.75
CA GLU A 246 -12.09 7.85 -29.37
C GLU A 246 -12.27 6.74 -28.33
N GLN A 247 -11.50 6.77 -27.23
CA GLN A 247 -11.61 5.77 -26.16
C GLN A 247 -13.00 5.76 -25.52
N ILE A 248 -13.63 6.93 -25.39
CA ILE A 248 -14.99 7.05 -24.82
C ILE A 248 -16.01 6.45 -25.79
N ALA A 249 -15.94 6.81 -27.07
CA ALA A 249 -16.86 6.29 -28.08
C ALA A 249 -16.74 4.77 -28.23
N GLU A 250 -15.51 4.23 -28.28
CA GLU A 250 -15.26 2.79 -28.34
C GLU A 250 -15.88 2.07 -27.13
N LYS A 251 -15.75 2.62 -25.91
CA LYS A 251 -16.33 2.01 -24.70
C LYS A 251 -17.85 2.08 -24.66
N ILE A 252 -18.46 3.12 -25.23
CA ILE A 252 -19.92 3.21 -25.33
C ILE A 252 -20.42 2.18 -26.34
N ASN A 253 -19.83 2.12 -27.53
CA ASN A 253 -20.20 1.15 -28.56
C ASN A 253 -19.96 -0.30 -28.09
N ALA A 254 -18.87 -0.57 -27.37
CA ALA A 254 -18.62 -1.90 -26.79
C ALA A 254 -19.62 -2.27 -25.68
N GLY A 255 -20.21 -1.28 -24.99
CA GLY A 255 -21.17 -1.51 -23.90
C GLY A 255 -22.60 -1.69 -24.39
N PHE A 256 -23.01 -0.96 -25.42
CA PHE A 256 -24.37 -0.94 -25.94
C PHE A 256 -24.54 -1.64 -27.30
N GLY A 257 -23.44 -2.07 -27.94
CA GLY A 257 -23.47 -2.71 -29.26
C GLY A 257 -23.90 -1.76 -30.37
N ASP A 258 -24.55 -2.32 -31.39
CA ASP A 258 -24.99 -1.60 -32.59
C ASP A 258 -26.29 -0.80 -32.39
N ASP A 259 -26.87 -0.81 -31.19
CA ASP A 259 -28.11 -0.08 -30.86
C ASP A 259 -27.91 1.43 -30.76
N LEU A 260 -26.67 1.89 -30.55
CA LEU A 260 -26.30 3.29 -30.44
C LEU A 260 -25.27 3.67 -31.50
N ASN A 261 -25.52 4.78 -32.18
CA ASN A 261 -24.53 5.44 -33.00
C ASN A 261 -23.94 6.62 -32.23
N CYS A 262 -22.61 6.64 -32.09
CA CYS A 262 -21.87 7.66 -31.36
C CYS A 262 -20.92 8.39 -32.32
N ILE A 263 -21.11 9.70 -32.46
CA ILE A 263 -20.21 10.58 -33.23
C ILE A 263 -19.63 11.64 -32.30
N PHE A 264 -18.38 12.02 -32.52
CA PHE A 264 -17.67 13.00 -31.71
C PHE A 264 -16.88 13.95 -32.59
N ASN A 265 -16.56 15.13 -32.05
CA ASN A 265 -15.64 16.06 -32.68
C ASN A 265 -14.19 15.85 -32.24
N ASP A 266 -13.25 16.47 -32.96
CA ASP A 266 -11.81 16.37 -32.69
C ASP A 266 -11.47 16.91 -31.28
N ASP A 267 -10.51 16.26 -30.60
CA ASP A 267 -9.98 16.65 -29.29
C ASP A 267 -9.40 18.09 -29.28
N ASN A 268 -9.09 18.65 -30.47
CA ASN A 268 -8.61 20.01 -30.64
C ASN A 268 -9.71 21.08 -30.60
N ALA A 269 -10.99 20.71 -30.73
CA ALA A 269 -12.11 21.66 -30.72
C ALA A 269 -12.20 22.47 -29.42
N GLU A 270 -12.86 23.63 -29.47
CA GLU A 270 -13.05 24.49 -28.29
C GLU A 270 -13.89 23.79 -27.22
N LYS A 271 -14.96 23.12 -27.65
CA LYS A 271 -15.84 22.28 -26.83
C LYS A 271 -15.70 20.83 -27.28
N LEU A 272 -15.60 19.91 -26.32
CA LEU A 272 -15.60 18.48 -26.58
C LEU A 272 -17.05 17.99 -26.57
N VAL A 273 -17.54 17.54 -27.72
CA VAL A 273 -18.95 17.21 -27.92
C VAL A 273 -19.07 15.79 -28.45
N LEU A 274 -19.89 15.00 -27.78
CA LEU A 274 -20.29 13.65 -28.17
C LEU A 274 -21.79 13.67 -28.47
N ARG A 275 -22.17 13.20 -29.66
CA ARG A 275 -23.55 13.09 -30.13
C ARG A 275 -23.90 11.62 -30.23
N ILE A 276 -24.96 11.23 -29.54
CA ILE A 276 -25.44 9.85 -29.46
C ILE A 276 -26.85 9.81 -30.05
N ARG A 277 -27.08 8.86 -30.96
CA ARG A 277 -28.40 8.57 -31.53
C ARG A 277 -28.69 7.08 -31.41
N ILE A 278 -29.97 6.75 -31.33
CA ILE A 278 -30.42 5.36 -31.31
C ILE A 278 -30.53 4.86 -32.75
N MET A 279 -30.06 3.63 -32.99
CA MET A 279 -30.26 2.91 -34.24
C MET A 279 -31.56 2.11 -34.16
N ASN A 280 -32.49 2.38 -35.07
CA ASN A 280 -33.70 1.58 -35.21
C ASN A 280 -33.37 0.29 -35.96
N SER A 281 -33.68 -0.85 -35.33
CA SER A 281 -33.77 -2.15 -36.00
C SER A 281 -35.02 -2.20 -36.88
N GLU A 282 -34.95 -2.91 -38.02
CA GLU A 282 -36.08 -3.04 -38.96
C GLU A 282 -37.31 -3.72 -38.34
N GLU A 283 -37.16 -4.41 -37.21
CA GLU A 283 -38.26 -5.09 -36.50
C GLU A 283 -39.31 -4.13 -35.93
N ASN A 284 -38.95 -2.89 -35.60
CA ASN A 284 -39.91 -1.91 -35.06
C ASN A 284 -40.80 -1.25 -36.13
N LYS A 285 -40.53 -1.47 -37.43
CA LYS A 285 -41.40 -0.97 -38.51
C LYS A 285 -42.61 -1.87 -38.79
N MET A 286 -42.73 -3.03 -38.15
CA MET A 286 -43.86 -3.96 -38.34
C MET A 286 -44.97 -3.84 -37.28
N GLN A 287 -44.91 -2.88 -36.35
CA GLN A 287 -45.92 -2.69 -35.30
C GLN A 287 -46.60 -1.30 -35.29
N GLU A 288 -46.59 -0.58 -36.40
CA GLU A 288 -47.53 0.55 -36.64
C GLU A 288 -48.45 0.26 -37.84
#